data_AF-A0A842WWQ1-F1
#
_entry.id   AF-A0A842WWQ1-F1
#
_cell.length_a   1.000
_cell.length_b   1.000
_cell.length_c   1.000
_cell.angle_alpha   90.00
_cell.angle_beta   90.00
_cell.angle_gamma   90.00
#
_symmetry.space_group_name_H-M   'P 1'
#
loop_
_entity.id
_entity.type
_entity.pdbx_description
1 polymer ?
#
loop_
_entity_poly.entity_id
_entity_poly.type
_entity_poly.pdbx_seq_one_letter_code
_entity_poly.pdbx_strand_id
1 'polypeptide(L)'
;MLSKLIRSLEEGLQSGEFKPHKFFDRLIEYSSSDRIAFCKWVVDKISFEDHSTVVKLAFTHLALLRHLPSYETFLSFESRWTNTYHNQYQFLKALFENGKNGADCNCAVYHNGRFNTPPYQEDLEIIEEKHLDDVDFGITHLVYVRCIGCGKKWEVGLDYIYHYPHSHWSPLRET
;
A
#
# COMPACT_ATOMS: atom_id res chain seq x y z
N MET A 1 -14.45 14.80 -13.09
CA MET A 1 -14.29 13.49 -12.44
C MET A 1 -13.86 13.65 -10.98
N LEU A 2 -12.75 14.32 -10.71
CA LEU A 2 -12.28 14.66 -9.36
C LEU A 2 -13.36 15.28 -8.45
N SER A 3 -14.14 16.25 -8.95
CA SER A 3 -15.24 16.87 -8.19
C SER A 3 -16.31 15.88 -7.71
N LYS A 4 -16.55 14.78 -8.44
CA LYS A 4 -17.48 13.73 -8.03
C LYS A 4 -16.92 12.89 -6.89
N LEU A 5 -15.62 12.58 -6.92
CA LEU A 5 -14.93 11.86 -5.84
C LEU A 5 -14.90 12.67 -4.55
N ILE A 6 -14.55 13.96 -4.65
CA ILE A 6 -14.55 14.90 -3.52
C ILE A 6 -15.94 14.95 -2.88
N ARG A 7 -16.97 15.22 -3.68
CA ARG A 7 -18.34 15.28 -3.16
C ARG A 7 -18.78 13.98 -2.50
N SER A 8 -18.49 12.84 -3.12
CA SER A 8 -18.84 11.53 -2.56
C SER A 8 -18.13 11.23 -1.23
N LEU A 9 -16.89 11.71 -1.07
CA LEU A 9 -16.18 11.59 0.20
C LEU A 9 -16.81 12.50 1.26
N GLU A 10 -17.05 13.77 0.94
CA GLU A 10 -17.63 14.75 1.87
C GLU A 10 -19.01 14.31 2.37
N GLU A 11 -19.88 13.84 1.46
CA GLU A 11 -21.19 13.27 1.80
C GLU A 11 -21.04 12.05 2.74
N GLY A 12 -20.05 11.20 2.49
CA GLY A 12 -19.74 10.06 3.35
C GLY A 12 -19.28 10.50 4.75
N LEU A 13 -18.34 11.43 4.84
CA LEU A 13 -17.82 11.90 6.12
C LEU A 13 -18.91 12.55 6.98
N GLN A 14 -19.88 13.23 6.36
CA GLN A 14 -21.03 13.82 7.05
C GLN A 14 -22.04 12.78 7.55
N SER A 15 -22.17 11.62 6.89
CA SER A 15 -23.19 10.62 7.23
C SER A 15 -22.81 9.72 8.40
N GLY A 16 -21.53 9.64 8.78
CA GLY A 16 -21.04 8.81 9.90
C GLY A 16 -20.99 7.30 9.61
N GLU A 17 -21.58 6.82 8.51
CA GLU A 17 -21.53 5.41 8.09
C GLU A 17 -20.42 5.12 7.07
N PHE A 18 -19.53 6.09 6.85
CA PHE A 18 -18.47 5.99 5.86
C PHE A 18 -17.44 4.93 6.22
N LYS A 19 -17.11 4.08 5.24
CA LYS A 19 -16.07 3.05 5.32
C LYS A 19 -14.90 3.46 4.43
N PRO A 20 -13.87 4.15 4.97
CA PRO A 20 -12.76 4.69 4.17
C PRO A 20 -12.11 3.64 3.26
N HIS A 21 -11.79 2.46 3.79
CA HIS A 21 -11.14 1.39 3.02
C HIS A 21 -11.94 1.03 1.76
N LYS A 22 -13.25 0.78 1.88
CA LYS A 22 -14.12 0.47 0.74
C LYS A 22 -14.20 1.59 -0.30
N PHE A 23 -14.07 2.84 0.14
CA PHE A 23 -14.05 3.97 -0.79
C PHE A 23 -12.73 4.01 -1.57
N PHE A 24 -11.60 3.84 -0.87
CA PHE A 24 -10.27 3.85 -1.48
C PHE A 24 -10.02 2.64 -2.39
N ASP A 25 -10.56 1.46 -2.06
CA ASP A 25 -10.47 0.26 -2.92
C ASP A 25 -11.05 0.53 -4.32
N ARG A 26 -12.15 1.30 -4.40
CA ARG A 26 -12.78 1.67 -5.66
C ARG A 26 -11.97 2.67 -6.50
N LEU A 27 -10.97 3.33 -5.90
CA LEU A 27 -10.13 4.25 -6.65
C LEU A 27 -9.25 3.52 -7.68
N ILE A 28 -9.08 2.20 -7.56
CA ILE A 28 -8.34 1.40 -8.56
C ILE A 28 -8.97 1.44 -9.95
N GLU A 29 -10.28 1.73 -10.04
CA GLU A 29 -11.02 1.90 -11.30
C GLU A 29 -10.65 3.21 -12.03
N TYR A 30 -9.90 4.11 -11.38
CA TYR A 30 -9.55 5.43 -11.90
C TYR A 30 -8.09 5.48 -12.38
N SER A 31 -7.80 6.42 -13.29
CA SER A 31 -6.45 6.66 -13.77
C SER A 31 -5.50 7.04 -12.62
N SER A 32 -4.21 6.71 -12.74
CA SER A 32 -3.21 7.12 -11.75
C SER A 32 -3.20 8.63 -11.51
N SER A 33 -3.41 9.43 -12.56
CA SER A 33 -3.51 10.90 -12.44
C SER A 33 -4.69 11.36 -11.60
N ASP A 34 -5.88 10.77 -11.77
CA ASP A 34 -7.06 11.13 -10.99
C ASP A 34 -6.92 10.69 -9.53
N ARG A 35 -6.37 9.49 -9.31
CA ARG A 35 -6.06 8.97 -7.98
C ARG A 35 -5.11 9.89 -7.23
N ILE A 36 -4.02 10.33 -7.88
CA ILE A 36 -3.06 11.28 -7.32
C ILE A 36 -3.76 12.60 -7.00
N ALA A 37 -4.48 13.19 -7.95
CA ALA A 37 -5.14 14.48 -7.75
C ALA A 37 -6.13 14.44 -6.56
N PHE A 38 -6.90 13.36 -6.44
CA PHE A 38 -7.81 13.13 -5.31
C PHE A 38 -7.06 12.96 -3.99
N CYS A 39 -6.05 12.08 -3.93
CA CYS A 39 -5.33 11.83 -2.68
C CYS A 39 -4.56 13.07 -2.21
N LYS A 40 -4.01 13.87 -3.14
CA LYS A 40 -3.42 15.18 -2.79
C LYS A 40 -4.45 16.11 -2.15
N TRP A 41 -5.63 16.24 -2.77
CA TRP A 41 -6.69 17.05 -2.20
C TRP A 41 -7.07 16.57 -0.79
N VAL A 42 -7.14 15.25 -0.55
CA VAL A 42 -7.42 14.70 0.77
C VAL A 42 -6.37 15.14 1.79
N VAL A 43 -5.08 14.94 1.52
CA VAL A 43 -4.02 15.26 2.49
C VAL A 43 -3.86 16.78 2.70
N ASP A 44 -4.31 17.60 1.77
CA ASP A 44 -4.26 19.07 1.86
C ASP A 44 -5.47 19.69 2.55
N LYS A 45 -6.65 19.03 2.49
CA LYS A 45 -7.93 19.63 2.89
C LYS A 45 -8.63 18.92 4.04
N ILE A 46 -8.39 17.63 4.23
CA ILE A 46 -9.05 16.85 5.26
C ILE A 46 -8.22 16.89 6.54
N SER A 47 -8.88 17.24 7.65
CA SER A 47 -8.31 17.24 8.99
C SER A 47 -7.85 15.84 9.38
N PHE A 48 -6.57 15.68 9.76
CA PHE A 48 -6.06 14.40 10.25
C PHE A 48 -6.57 14.10 11.66
N GLU A 49 -6.82 15.13 12.47
CA GLU A 49 -7.40 15.01 13.82
C GLU A 49 -8.75 14.31 13.75
N ASP A 50 -9.60 14.75 12.81
CA ASP A 50 -10.98 14.28 12.70
C ASP A 50 -11.09 13.01 11.84
N HIS A 51 -10.22 12.86 10.84
CA HIS A 51 -10.35 11.82 9.81
C HIS A 51 -9.02 11.12 9.51
N SER A 52 -8.24 10.77 10.55
CA SER A 52 -6.90 10.18 10.38
C SER A 52 -6.86 9.00 9.41
N THR A 53 -7.82 8.06 9.46
CA THR A 53 -7.86 6.90 8.56
C THR A 53 -7.92 7.30 7.08
N VAL A 54 -8.67 8.35 6.75
CA VAL A 54 -8.82 8.85 5.37
C VAL A 54 -7.51 9.45 4.87
N VAL A 55 -6.87 10.27 5.69
CA VAL A 55 -5.57 10.89 5.38
C VAL A 55 -4.48 9.83 5.24
N LYS A 56 -4.48 8.82 6.13
CA LYS A 56 -3.53 7.70 6.06
C LYS A 56 -3.67 6.91 4.77
N LEU A 57 -4.91 6.58 4.37
CA LEU A 57 -5.16 5.89 3.10
C LEU A 57 -4.74 6.72 1.88
N ALA A 58 -5.01 8.03 1.89
CA ALA A 58 -4.54 8.91 0.83
C ALA A 58 -3.01 8.90 0.69
N PHE A 59 -2.28 8.98 1.81
CA PHE A 59 -0.82 8.84 1.78
C PHE A 59 -0.37 7.45 1.31
N THR A 60 -1.07 6.37 1.67
CA THR A 60 -0.78 5.03 1.13
C THR A 60 -0.84 5.01 -0.40
N HIS A 61 -1.91 5.53 -1.00
CA HIS A 61 -2.02 5.59 -2.45
C HIS A 61 -0.96 6.51 -3.08
N LEU A 62 -0.66 7.66 -2.47
CA LEU A 62 0.39 8.55 -2.97
C LEU A 62 1.77 7.89 -2.94
N ALA A 63 2.07 7.12 -1.90
CA ALA A 63 3.34 6.41 -1.77
C ALA A 63 3.45 5.24 -2.76
N LEU A 64 2.40 4.43 -2.91
CA LEU A 64 2.35 3.34 -3.90
C LEU A 64 2.51 3.88 -5.33
N LEU A 65 1.83 4.99 -5.64
CA LEU A 65 1.95 5.70 -6.93
C LEU A 65 3.22 6.57 -7.03
N ARG A 66 4.13 6.50 -6.04
CA ARG A 66 5.44 7.17 -6.04
C ARG A 66 5.35 8.69 -6.24
N HIS A 67 4.30 9.33 -5.73
CA HIS A 67 4.08 10.77 -5.86
C HIS A 67 4.97 11.56 -4.88
N LEU A 68 6.25 11.74 -5.25
CA LEU A 68 7.28 12.41 -4.46
C LEU A 68 6.93 13.83 -3.97
N PRO A 69 6.18 14.67 -4.72
CA PRO A 69 5.84 16.00 -4.22
C PRO A 69 5.02 16.01 -2.92
N SER A 70 4.39 14.89 -2.55
CA SER A 70 3.66 14.76 -1.27
C SER A 70 4.53 14.31 -0.10
N TYR A 71 5.82 14.04 -0.32
CA TYR A 71 6.67 13.44 0.71
C TYR A 71 6.98 14.39 1.87
N GLU A 72 7.27 15.67 1.60
CA GLU A 72 7.49 16.66 2.67
C GLU A 72 6.24 16.84 3.54
N THR A 73 5.06 16.89 2.91
CA THR A 73 3.78 16.89 3.62
C THR A 73 3.62 15.63 4.46
N PHE A 74 3.97 14.45 3.94
CA PHE A 74 3.93 13.20 4.71
C PHE A 74 4.85 13.24 5.94
N LEU A 75 6.07 13.75 5.80
CA LEU A 75 7.03 13.85 6.90
C LEU A 75 6.52 14.72 8.05
N SER A 76 5.76 15.79 7.77
CA SER A 76 5.19 16.63 8.82
C SER A 76 4.17 15.93 9.71
N PHE A 77 3.67 14.74 9.34
CA PHE A 77 2.74 13.94 10.15
C PHE A 77 3.44 12.94 11.08
N GLU A 78 4.78 12.83 11.09
CA GLU A 78 5.51 11.81 11.87
C GLU A 78 5.03 11.75 13.33
N SER A 79 5.12 12.87 14.04
CA SER A 79 4.74 12.97 15.46
C SER A 79 3.27 12.63 15.73
N ARG A 80 2.40 12.82 14.73
CA ARG A 80 0.94 12.61 14.81
C ARG A 80 0.55 11.17 14.51
N TRP A 81 1.36 10.45 13.74
CA TRP A 81 1.06 9.11 13.23
C TRP A 81 1.74 8.02 14.07
N THR A 82 2.99 8.22 14.50
CA THR A 82 3.81 7.15 15.10
C THR A 82 3.32 6.67 16.45
N ASN A 83 2.50 7.43 17.17
CA ASN A 83 1.98 7.05 18.49
C ASN A 83 1.03 5.84 18.46
N THR A 84 0.47 5.49 17.30
CA THR A 84 -0.49 4.37 17.18
C THR A 84 -0.22 3.46 15.99
N TYR A 85 0.45 3.95 14.93
CA TYR A 85 0.67 3.18 13.70
C TYR A 85 2.11 3.35 13.18
N HIS A 86 3.10 3.16 14.07
CA HIS A 86 4.52 3.31 13.72
C HIS A 86 4.95 2.49 12.50
N ASN A 87 4.62 1.19 12.45
CA ASN A 87 5.02 0.32 11.33
C ASN A 87 4.41 0.76 9.99
N GLN A 88 3.16 1.23 9.99
CA GLN A 88 2.52 1.77 8.78
C GLN A 88 3.26 3.03 8.30
N TYR A 89 3.59 3.94 9.22
CA TYR A 89 4.34 5.14 8.88
C TYR A 89 5.72 4.79 8.31
N GLN A 90 6.46 3.88 8.95
CA GLN A 90 7.77 3.43 8.47
C GLN A 90 7.69 2.78 7.08
N PHE A 91 6.63 2.01 6.81
CA PHE A 91 6.39 1.41 5.50
C PHE A 91 6.20 2.47 4.42
N LEU A 92 5.31 3.45 4.64
CA LEU A 92 5.08 4.53 3.69
C LEU A 92 6.32 5.40 3.48
N LYS A 93 7.07 5.66 4.56
CA LYS A 93 8.36 6.35 4.49
C LYS A 93 9.35 5.60 3.60
N ALA A 94 9.48 4.28 3.78
CA ALA A 94 10.34 3.45 2.95
C ALA A 94 9.94 3.46 1.47
N LEU A 95 8.63 3.48 1.16
CA LEU A 95 8.15 3.64 -0.22
C LEU A 95 8.56 4.99 -0.83
N PHE A 96 8.36 6.09 -0.11
CA PHE A 96 8.77 7.42 -0.57
C PHE A 96 10.29 7.55 -0.73
N GLU A 97 11.08 7.03 0.22
CA GLU A 97 12.54 7.05 0.16
C GLU A 97 13.07 6.22 -1.02
N ASN A 98 12.49 5.04 -1.25
CA ASN A 98 12.79 4.23 -2.41
C ASN A 98 12.45 4.95 -3.73
N GLY A 99 11.34 5.71 -3.73
CA GLY A 99 11.01 6.74 -4.72
C GLY A 99 12.11 7.75 -4.98
N LYS A 100 12.46 8.49 -3.93
CA LYS A 100 13.42 9.60 -3.92
C LYS A 100 14.83 9.17 -4.35
N ASN A 101 15.21 7.93 -4.04
CA ASN A 101 16.50 7.35 -4.42
C ASN A 101 16.54 6.84 -5.87
N GLY A 102 15.50 7.08 -6.67
CA GLY A 102 15.50 6.80 -8.10
C GLY A 102 15.24 5.33 -8.46
N ALA A 103 14.63 4.53 -7.57
CA ALA A 103 14.21 3.19 -7.95
C ALA A 103 13.11 3.24 -9.04
N ASP A 104 12.91 2.12 -9.76
CA ASP A 104 11.84 2.02 -10.76
C ASP A 104 10.60 1.26 -10.26
N CYS A 105 10.72 0.52 -9.15
CA CYS A 105 9.66 -0.28 -8.52
C CYS A 105 9.64 -0.08 -7.00
N ASN A 106 8.58 -0.53 -6.33
CA ASN A 106 8.55 -0.69 -4.86
C ASN A 106 8.94 -2.09 -4.38
N CYS A 107 9.20 -3.01 -5.30
CA CYS A 107 9.46 -4.42 -5.02
C CYS A 107 10.59 -4.70 -4.01
N ALA A 108 11.63 -3.85 -3.97
CA ALA A 108 12.68 -3.94 -2.95
C ALA A 108 12.20 -3.59 -1.53
N VAL A 109 11.20 -2.72 -1.42
CA VAL A 109 10.55 -2.37 -0.14
C VAL A 109 9.65 -3.51 0.33
N TYR A 110 8.89 -4.13 -0.58
CA TYR A 110 8.00 -5.25 -0.25
C TYR A 110 8.77 -6.47 0.28
N HIS A 111 9.90 -6.78 -0.35
CA HIS A 111 10.80 -7.86 0.10
C HIS A 111 11.47 -7.56 1.45
N ASN A 112 11.50 -6.29 1.90
CA ASN A 112 12.12 -5.97 3.18
C ASN A 112 11.30 -6.61 4.32
N GLY A 113 11.82 -7.71 4.90
CA GLY A 113 11.14 -8.49 5.95
C GLY A 113 10.79 -7.74 7.24
N ARG A 114 11.12 -6.44 7.33
CA ARG A 114 10.58 -5.54 8.35
C ARG A 114 9.09 -5.21 8.13
N PHE A 115 8.59 -5.34 6.90
CA PHE A 115 7.21 -5.05 6.55
C PHE A 115 6.49 -6.35 6.16
N ASN A 116 5.35 -6.61 6.79
CA ASN A 116 4.48 -7.72 6.39
C ASN A 116 3.65 -7.28 5.17
N THR A 117 4.24 -7.31 3.98
CA THR A 117 3.60 -6.88 2.73
C THR A 117 3.08 -8.07 1.93
N PRO A 118 1.76 -8.16 1.66
CA PRO A 118 1.20 -9.25 0.86
C PRO A 118 1.57 -9.12 -0.63
N PRO A 119 1.54 -10.24 -1.40
CA PRO A 119 1.92 -10.27 -2.81
C PRO A 119 0.92 -9.56 -3.75
N TYR A 120 -0.23 -9.13 -3.23
CA TYR A 120 -1.33 -8.51 -3.98
C TYR A 120 -1.17 -6.98 -4.13
N GLN A 121 0.02 -6.51 -4.49
CA GLN A 121 0.27 -5.08 -4.77
C GLN A 121 -0.02 -4.75 -6.24
N GLU A 122 -0.45 -3.53 -6.53
CA GLU A 122 -0.83 -3.10 -7.88
C GLU A 122 0.32 -3.08 -8.90
N ASP A 123 1.57 -2.97 -8.43
CA ASP A 123 2.80 -3.00 -9.23
C ASP A 123 3.42 -4.41 -9.33
N LEU A 124 2.66 -5.42 -8.93
CA LEU A 124 2.99 -6.84 -9.03
C LEU A 124 1.96 -7.57 -9.87
N GLU A 125 2.46 -8.48 -10.68
CA GLU A 125 1.67 -9.38 -11.50
C GLU A 125 1.81 -10.80 -10.94
N ILE A 126 0.70 -11.47 -10.71
CA ILE A 126 0.69 -12.86 -10.25
C ILE A 126 1.04 -13.75 -11.44
N ILE A 127 2.10 -14.54 -11.30
CA ILE A 127 2.54 -15.52 -12.30
C ILE A 127 1.87 -16.88 -12.03
N GLU A 128 1.85 -17.30 -10.76
CA GLU A 128 1.39 -18.63 -10.34
C GLU A 128 1.00 -18.60 -8.85
N GLU A 129 0.04 -19.43 -8.45
CA GLU A 129 -0.35 -19.67 -7.06
C GLU A 129 -0.39 -21.18 -6.78
N LYS A 130 0.15 -21.59 -5.61
CA LYS A 130 0.17 -23.00 -5.17
C LYS A 130 -0.26 -23.11 -3.72
N HIS A 131 -1.30 -23.89 -3.48
CA HIS A 131 -1.64 -24.35 -2.13
C HIS A 131 -0.78 -25.57 -1.77
N LEU A 132 -0.18 -25.54 -0.59
CA LEU A 132 0.66 -26.62 -0.10
C LEU A 132 -0.18 -27.50 0.84
N ASP A 133 -0.25 -28.79 0.52
CA ASP A 133 -0.96 -29.78 1.33
C ASP A 133 -0.19 -30.13 2.62
N ASP A 134 1.15 -30.00 2.59
CA ASP A 134 2.04 -30.30 3.71
C ASP A 134 2.73 -29.03 4.24
N VAL A 135 2.58 -28.80 5.54
CA VAL A 135 2.90 -27.56 6.26
C VAL A 135 4.34 -27.61 6.79
N ASP A 136 5.33 -27.64 5.90
CA ASP A 136 6.69 -27.37 6.34
C ASP A 136 6.82 -25.86 6.66
N PHE A 137 7.09 -25.55 7.93
CA PHE A 137 7.32 -24.19 8.47
C PHE A 137 6.11 -23.24 8.56
N GLY A 138 4.87 -23.73 8.45
CA GLY A 138 3.67 -22.88 8.63
C GLY A 138 3.20 -22.15 7.37
N ILE A 139 3.97 -22.20 6.29
CA ILE A 139 3.57 -21.66 4.98
C ILE A 139 2.63 -22.65 4.31
N THR A 140 1.41 -22.20 4.00
CA THR A 140 0.38 -23.06 3.37
C THR A 140 0.01 -22.61 1.96
N HIS A 141 0.54 -21.46 1.52
CA HIS A 141 0.24 -20.88 0.21
C HIS A 141 1.48 -20.16 -0.33
N LEU A 142 1.91 -20.51 -1.53
CA LEU A 142 2.95 -19.82 -2.28
C LEU A 142 2.33 -19.02 -3.42
N VAL A 143 2.67 -17.73 -3.49
CA VAL A 143 2.29 -16.84 -4.59
C VAL A 143 3.56 -16.40 -5.30
N TYR A 144 3.66 -16.68 -6.59
CA TYR A 144 4.77 -16.26 -7.43
C TYR A 144 4.38 -14.98 -8.15
N VAL A 145 5.17 -13.92 -7.99
CA VAL A 145 4.88 -12.61 -8.56
C VAL A 145 6.02 -12.07 -9.40
N ARG A 146 5.69 -11.33 -10.45
CA ARG A 146 6.60 -10.52 -11.25
C ARG A 146 6.38 -9.05 -10.92
N CYS A 147 7.44 -8.32 -10.61
CA CYS A 147 7.34 -6.86 -10.53
C CYS A 147 7.14 -6.27 -11.93
N ILE A 148 6.07 -5.50 -12.12
CA ILE A 148 5.75 -4.86 -13.39
C ILE A 148 6.82 -3.83 -13.78
N GLY A 149 7.37 -3.11 -12.80
CA GLY A 149 8.37 -2.06 -13.03
C GLY A 149 9.75 -2.57 -13.44
N CYS A 150 10.26 -3.62 -12.79
CA CYS A 150 11.64 -4.09 -13.02
C CYS A 150 11.77 -5.54 -13.51
N GLY A 151 10.66 -6.26 -13.70
CA GLY A 151 10.63 -7.63 -14.20
C GLY A 151 11.12 -8.71 -13.22
N LYS A 152 11.69 -8.34 -12.07
CA LYS A 152 12.15 -9.30 -11.05
C LYS A 152 11.01 -10.19 -10.58
N LYS A 153 11.31 -11.48 -10.42
CA LYS A 153 10.38 -12.50 -9.94
C LYS A 153 10.63 -12.82 -8.48
N TRP A 154 9.56 -13.02 -7.74
CA TRP A 154 9.58 -13.32 -6.32
C TRP A 154 8.67 -14.51 -6.04
N GLU A 155 9.07 -15.32 -5.09
CA GLU A 155 8.22 -16.30 -4.43
C GLU A 155 7.82 -15.70 -3.08
N VAL A 156 6.52 -15.73 -2.78
CA VAL A 156 5.96 -15.16 -1.55
C VAL A 156 5.17 -16.24 -0.82
N GLY A 157 5.72 -16.75 0.27
CA GLY A 157 5.03 -17.66 1.17
C GLY A 157 4.10 -16.92 2.12
N LEU A 158 2.85 -17.37 2.21
CA LEU A 158 1.87 -16.86 3.15
C LEU A 158 1.69 -17.86 4.30
N ASP A 159 2.04 -17.39 5.50
CA ASP A 159 1.84 -18.09 6.77
C ASP A 159 0.54 -17.60 7.42
N TYR A 160 -0.45 -18.50 7.52
CA TYR A 160 -1.77 -18.23 8.10
C TYR A 160 -1.90 -18.65 9.57
N ILE A 161 -0.81 -19.05 10.24
CA ILE A 161 -0.81 -19.41 11.67
C ILE A 161 -1.25 -18.22 12.54
N TYR A 162 -0.94 -17.00 12.10
CA TYR A 162 -1.32 -15.77 12.80
C TYR A 162 -2.68 -15.25 12.36
N HIS A 163 -3.33 -14.45 13.22
CA HIS A 163 -4.60 -13.78 12.91
C HIS A 163 -4.53 -12.91 11.65
N TYR A 164 -3.33 -12.43 11.29
CA TYR A 164 -3.04 -11.74 10.05
C TYR A 164 -1.94 -12.50 9.31
N PRO A 165 -2.16 -12.94 8.06
CA PRO A 165 -1.17 -13.74 7.35
C PRO A 165 0.17 -13.02 7.20
N HIS A 166 1.26 -13.73 7.46
CA HIS A 166 2.62 -13.21 7.30
C HIS A 166 3.18 -13.57 5.93
N SER A 167 3.81 -12.61 5.27
CA SER A 167 4.36 -12.75 3.92
C SER A 167 5.88 -12.92 3.98
N HIS A 168 6.37 -14.02 3.42
CA HIS A 168 7.77 -14.39 3.38
C HIS A 168 8.27 -14.29 1.94
N TRP A 169 9.06 -13.26 1.66
CA TRP A 169 9.55 -12.98 0.32
C TRP A 169 10.91 -13.63 0.09
N SER A 170 11.05 -14.32 -1.04
CA SER A 170 12.32 -14.88 -1.51
C SER A 170 12.50 -14.56 -3.01
N PRO A 171 13.73 -14.26 -3.48
CA PRO A 171 13.98 -14.15 -4.91
C PRO A 171 13.70 -15.49 -5.60
N LEU A 172 12.92 -15.48 -6.68
CA LEU A 172 12.70 -16.70 -7.46
C LEU A 172 13.99 -17.07 -8.18
N ARG A 173 14.55 -18.24 -7.89
CA ARG A 173 15.75 -18.74 -8.58
C ARG A 173 15.35 -19.13 -10.00
N GLU A 174 16.06 -18.60 -10.99
CA GLU A 174 15.95 -19.07 -12.37
C GLU A 174 16.60 -20.46 -12.44
N THR A 175 15.77 -21.49 -12.58
CA THR A 175 16.18 -22.88 -12.87
C THR A 175 16.29 -23.12 -14.36
#